data_AF-A0A7C7TZL2-F1
#
_entry.id   AF-A0A7C7TZL2-F1
#
_cell.length_a   1.000
_cell.length_b   1.000
_cell.length_c   1.000
_cell.angle_alpha   90.00
_cell.angle_beta   90.00
_cell.angle_gamma   90.00
#
_symmetry.space_group_name_H-M   'P 1'
#
loop_
_entity.id
_entity.type
_entity.pdbx_description
1 polymer ?
#
loop_
_entity_poly.entity_id
_entity_poly.type
_entity_poly.pdbx_seq_one_letter_code
_entity_poly.pdbx_strand_id
1 'polypeptide(L)'
;MSDLNSLTVVELKQRLKNQALSVSGNKSELISRLEENENLPSIGDEKVEKLAINCPSCNSILRYPHEYYGKLRCPKCSRTFNPSSPITSGSHIKPLGAILFGTLALVLIAVLIFVYFIVIPLSWMWCYGGC
;
A
#
# COMPACT_ATOMS: atom_id res chain seq x y z
N MET A 1 -14.80 -18.93 0.22
CA MET A 1 -15.95 -19.86 0.19
C MET A 1 -17.05 -19.32 1.11
N SER A 2 -18.02 -18.60 0.55
CA SER A 2 -19.47 -18.58 0.86
C SER A 2 -20.02 -18.67 2.30
N ASP A 3 -19.34 -18.14 3.33
CA ASP A 3 -19.88 -18.10 4.70
C ASP A 3 -21.12 -17.19 4.88
N LEU A 4 -21.45 -16.36 3.89
CA LEU A 4 -22.54 -15.37 3.94
C LEU A 4 -23.95 -15.98 3.94
N ASN A 5 -24.13 -17.21 3.40
CA ASN A 5 -25.46 -17.81 3.24
C ASN A 5 -26.06 -18.36 4.55
N SER A 6 -25.21 -18.57 5.55
CA SER A 6 -25.60 -18.98 6.91
C SER A 6 -26.04 -17.81 7.80
N LEU A 7 -25.85 -16.56 7.35
CA LEU A 7 -26.25 -15.39 8.11
C LEU A 7 -27.75 -15.11 7.96
N THR A 8 -28.38 -14.74 9.07
CA THR A 8 -29.80 -14.38 9.08
C THR A 8 -30.01 -13.02 8.41
N VAL A 9 -31.24 -12.74 7.95
CA VAL A 9 -31.58 -11.48 7.26
C VAL A 9 -31.32 -10.25 8.14
N VAL A 10 -31.38 -10.40 9.46
CA VAL A 10 -31.04 -9.33 10.43
C VAL A 10 -29.55 -8.99 10.35
N GLU A 11 -28.71 -10.02 10.35
CA GLU A 11 -27.25 -9.89 10.31
C GLU A 11 -26.76 -9.34 8.96
N LEU A 12 -27.42 -9.72 7.86
CA LEU A 12 -27.18 -9.17 6.52
C LEU A 12 -27.52 -7.66 6.46
N LYS A 13 -28.67 -7.26 7.02
CA LYS A 13 -29.05 -5.84 7.11
C LYS A 13 -28.11 -5.04 8.01
N GLN A 14 -27.61 -5.66 9.08
CA GLN A 14 -26.65 -5.03 9.99
C GLN A 14 -25.28 -4.82 9.34
N ARG A 15 -24.77 -5.81 8.59
CA ARG A 15 -23.54 -5.68 7.78
C ARG A 15 -23.69 -4.60 6.71
N LEU A 16 -24.81 -4.55 6.00
CA LEU A 16 -25.08 -3.49 5.00
C LEU A 16 -25.13 -2.09 5.63
N LYS A 17 -25.73 -1.95 6.82
CA LYS A 17 -25.77 -0.67 7.54
C LYS A 17 -24.37 -0.22 7.97
N ASN A 18 -23.52 -1.15 8.42
CA ASN A 18 -22.12 -0.85 8.78
C ASN A 18 -21.28 -0.44 7.56
N GLN A 19 -21.60 -0.95 6.38
CA GLN A 19 -20.97 -0.58 5.11
C GLN A 19 -21.66 0.60 4.40
N ALA A 20 -22.62 1.28 5.06
CA ALA A 20 -23.40 2.38 4.50
C ALA A 20 -24.15 2.07 3.19
N LEU A 21 -24.45 0.79 2.94
CA LEU A 21 -25.19 0.32 1.77
C LEU A 21 -26.70 0.28 2.06
N SER A 22 -27.50 0.28 1.00
CA SER A 22 -28.96 0.27 1.12
C SER A 22 -29.48 -1.07 1.65
N VAL A 23 -30.22 -1.01 2.77
CA VAL A 23 -30.80 -2.17 3.49
C VAL A 23 -32.16 -2.65 2.94
N SER A 24 -32.58 -2.10 1.80
CA SER A 24 -33.87 -2.39 1.17
C SER A 24 -33.69 -3.43 0.05
N GLY A 25 -34.48 -4.51 0.08
CA GLY A 25 -34.43 -5.56 -0.94
C GLY A 25 -34.76 -6.95 -0.39
N ASN A 26 -34.84 -7.94 -1.29
CA ASN A 26 -34.97 -9.36 -0.96
C ASN A 26 -33.64 -9.96 -0.46
N LYS A 27 -33.67 -11.10 0.24
CA LYS A 27 -32.48 -11.74 0.84
C LYS A 27 -31.32 -11.93 -0.16
N SER A 28 -31.62 -12.34 -1.40
CA SER A 28 -30.62 -12.54 -2.46
C SER A 28 -29.96 -11.24 -2.89
N GLU A 29 -30.72 -10.15 -3.02
CA GLU A 29 -30.22 -8.82 -3.42
C GLU A 29 -29.28 -8.23 -2.36
N LEU A 30 -29.60 -8.45 -1.09
CA LEU A 30 -28.76 -8.03 0.05
C LEU A 30 -27.41 -8.78 0.04
N ILE A 31 -27.40 -10.07 -0.33
CA ILE A 31 -26.19 -10.90 -0.39
C ILE A 31 -25.30 -10.48 -1.56
N SER A 32 -25.86 -10.29 -2.76
CA SER A 32 -25.07 -9.86 -3.93
C SER A 32 -24.39 -8.51 -3.72
N ARG A 33 -25.05 -7.55 -3.03
CA ARG A 33 -24.43 -6.25 -2.68
C ARG A 33 -23.26 -6.37 -1.70
N LEU A 34 -23.33 -7.31 -0.76
CA LEU A 34 -22.24 -7.58 0.18
C LEU A 34 -21.05 -8.25 -0.52
N GLU A 35 -21.32 -9.25 -1.37
CA GLU A 35 -20.29 -9.96 -2.12
C GLU A 35 -19.55 -9.04 -3.12
N GLU A 36 -20.27 -8.14 -3.79
CA GLU A 36 -19.67 -7.15 -4.69
C GLU A 36 -18.75 -6.17 -3.93
N ASN A 37 -19.16 -5.75 -2.73
CA ASN A 37 -18.36 -4.83 -1.91
C ASN A 37 -17.13 -5.49 -1.28
N GLU A 38 -17.15 -6.80 -1.01
CA GLU A 38 -16.01 -7.56 -0.49
C GLU A 38 -14.97 -7.93 -1.56
N ASN A 39 -15.35 -7.96 -2.85
CA ASN A 39 -14.44 -8.32 -3.95
C ASN A 39 -13.70 -7.12 -4.56
N LEU A 40 -14.20 -5.90 -4.38
CA LEU A 40 -13.41 -4.71 -4.67
C LEU A 40 -12.56 -4.36 -3.43
N PRO A 41 -11.22 -4.28 -3.54
CA PRO A 41 -10.41 -3.77 -2.45
C PRO A 41 -10.96 -2.40 -2.08
N SER A 42 -11.35 -2.26 -0.81
CA SER A 42 -11.86 -1.03 -0.24
C SER A 42 -10.87 0.10 -0.50
N ILE A 43 -11.08 0.86 -1.57
CA ILE A 43 -10.70 2.28 -1.61
C ILE A 43 -11.79 3.00 -0.81
N GLY A 44 -11.81 2.67 0.49
CA GLY A 44 -12.46 3.48 1.49
C GLY A 44 -11.63 4.75 1.62
N ASP A 45 -12.31 5.88 1.59
CA ASP A 45 -11.75 7.21 1.78
C ASP A 45 -10.74 7.63 0.70
N GLU A 46 -11.25 7.99 -0.49
CA GLU A 46 -10.65 9.12 -1.21
C GLU A 46 -10.91 10.39 -0.41
N LYS A 47 -10.22 10.52 0.72
CA LYS A 47 -10.01 11.78 1.40
C LYS A 47 -9.17 12.60 0.42
N VAL A 48 -9.83 13.41 -0.40
CA VAL A 48 -9.21 14.45 -1.24
C VAL A 48 -8.08 15.07 -0.43
N GLU A 49 -6.85 14.69 -0.75
CA GLU A 49 -5.69 14.96 0.10
C GLU A 49 -5.45 16.46 0.02
N LYS A 50 -5.78 17.18 1.10
CA LYS A 50 -5.57 18.62 1.18
C LYS A 50 -4.07 18.83 1.35
N LEU A 51 -3.38 19.23 0.28
CA LEU A 51 -1.97 19.57 0.34
C LEU A 51 -1.80 20.84 1.18
N ALA A 52 -0.84 20.81 2.09
CA ALA A 52 -0.43 21.95 2.90
C ALA A 52 1.00 22.33 2.50
N ILE A 53 1.18 23.57 2.03
CA ILE A 53 2.50 24.09 1.65
C ILE A 53 2.80 25.39 2.40
N ASN A 54 4.07 25.67 2.64
CA ASN A 54 4.52 26.93 3.23
C ASN A 54 4.79 27.97 2.14
N CYS A 55 4.35 29.21 2.36
CA CYS A 55 4.71 30.33 1.50
C CYS A 55 6.21 30.68 1.67
N PRO A 56 7.01 30.77 0.60
CA PRO A 56 8.45 31.02 0.67
C PRO A 56 8.83 32.42 1.18
N SER A 57 7.87 33.35 1.33
CA SER A 57 8.16 34.73 1.74
C SER A 57 7.72 35.09 3.15
N CYS A 58 6.73 34.38 3.70
CA CYS A 58 6.21 34.68 5.04
C CYS A 58 5.94 33.42 5.89
N ASN A 59 6.33 32.25 5.36
CA ASN A 59 6.17 30.93 5.97
C ASN A 59 4.74 30.54 6.38
N SER A 60 3.73 31.26 5.89
CA SER A 60 2.32 30.96 6.16
C SER A 60 1.91 29.66 5.48
N ILE A 61 1.12 28.84 6.18
CA ILE A 61 0.59 27.57 5.65
C ILE A 61 -0.60 27.89 4.74
N LEU A 62 -0.57 27.41 3.50
CA LEU A 62 -1.66 27.47 2.54
C LEU A 62 -2.18 26.06 2.27
N ARG A 63 -3.51 25.93 2.16
CA ARG A 63 -4.18 24.67 1.81
C ARG A 63 -4.79 24.80 0.43
N TYR A 64 -4.58 23.80 -0.42
CA TYR A 64 -5.15 23.76 -1.77
C TYR A 64 -5.52 22.32 -2.15
N PRO A 65 -6.48 22.12 -3.08
CA PRO A 65 -6.83 20.79 -3.56
C PRO A 65 -5.72 20.21 -4.45
N HIS A 66 -5.60 18.89 -4.47
CA HIS A 66 -4.54 18.14 -5.17
C HIS A 66 -4.44 18.46 -6.68
N GLU A 67 -5.50 18.96 -7.30
CA GLU A 67 -5.57 19.19 -8.75
C GLU A 67 -5.50 20.67 -9.16
N TYR A 68 -5.12 21.58 -8.25
CA TYR A 68 -4.95 22.99 -8.62
C TYR A 68 -3.54 23.26 -9.17
N TYR A 69 -3.44 23.34 -10.49
CA TYR A 69 -2.19 23.61 -11.23
C TYR A 69 -1.91 25.11 -11.46
N GLY A 70 -2.67 26.00 -10.82
CA GLY A 70 -2.54 27.45 -10.97
C GLY A 70 -1.50 28.09 -10.03
N LYS A 71 -1.25 29.39 -10.23
CA LYS A 71 -0.41 30.18 -9.32
C LYS A 71 -1.15 30.45 -8.01
N LEU A 72 -0.52 30.14 -6.87
CA LEU A 72 -1.10 30.41 -5.56
C LEU A 72 -0.71 31.82 -5.10
N ARG A 73 -1.70 32.57 -4.58
CA ARG A 73 -1.48 33.89 -3.98
C ARG A 73 -1.53 33.78 -2.47
N CYS A 74 -0.48 34.22 -1.78
CA CYS A 74 -0.44 34.19 -0.32
C CYS A 74 -1.36 35.27 0.28
N PRO A 75 -2.27 34.94 1.23
CA PRO A 75 -3.11 35.93 1.90
C PRO A 75 -2.32 36.84 2.86
N LYS A 76 -1.16 36.40 3.36
CA LYS A 76 -0.39 37.12 4.38
C LYS A 76 0.59 38.13 3.79
N CYS A 77 1.20 37.83 2.64
CA CYS A 77 2.24 38.68 2.04
C CYS A 77 1.93 39.10 0.59
N SER A 78 0.75 38.76 0.07
CA SER A 78 0.27 39.08 -1.29
C SER A 78 1.11 38.56 -2.47
N ARG A 79 2.21 37.83 -2.21
CA ARG A 79 3.09 37.28 -3.24
C ARG A 79 2.46 36.07 -3.92
N THR A 80 2.65 36.01 -5.23
CA THR A 80 2.23 34.89 -6.09
C THR A 80 3.41 33.94 -6.30
N PHE A 81 3.18 32.65 -6.12
CA PHE A 81 4.20 31.62 -6.32
C PHE A 81 3.58 30.35 -6.92
N ASN A 82 4.40 29.56 -7.59
CA ASN A 82 3.98 28.27 -8.11
C ASN A 82 4.13 27.22 -6.99
N PRO A 83 3.10 26.38 -6.75
CA PRO A 83 3.28 25.18 -5.95
C PRO A 83 4.17 24.21 -6.74
N SER A 84 5.49 24.40 -6.67
CA SER A 84 6.48 23.47 -7.23
C SER A 84 6.56 22.26 -6.30
N SER A 85 5.49 21.46 -6.25
CA SER A 85 5.27 20.36 -5.29
C SER A 85 6.54 19.81 -4.66
N PRO A 86 6.87 20.24 -3.43
CA PRO A 86 7.70 19.43 -2.58
C PRO A 86 6.79 18.90 -1.47
N ILE A 87 7.04 17.65 -1.05
CA ILE A 87 6.59 17.08 0.22
C ILE A 87 5.26 16.31 0.16
N THR A 88 5.36 15.00 -0.11
CA THR A 88 5.22 14.03 0.97
C THR A 88 6.12 12.82 0.66
N SER A 89 7.40 12.94 0.98
CA SER A 89 8.15 11.75 1.38
C SER A 89 7.63 11.37 2.75
N GLY A 90 6.45 10.74 2.78
CA GLY A 90 6.06 9.78 3.82
C GLY A 90 6.95 8.54 3.73
N SER A 91 8.27 8.76 3.81
CA SER A 91 9.30 7.72 3.85
C SER A 91 10.34 8.09 4.90
N HIS A 92 9.88 8.59 6.06
CA HIS A 92 10.66 8.47 7.29
C HIS A 92 10.11 7.34 8.17
N ILE A 93 9.80 6.22 7.52
CA ILE A 93 10.11 4.90 8.04
C ILE A 93 10.83 4.22 6.89
N LYS A 94 12.15 4.41 6.79
CA LYS A 94 12.92 3.36 6.10
C LYS A 94 12.67 2.11 6.95
N PRO A 95 12.07 1.02 6.43
CA PRO A 95 12.11 -0.24 7.16
C PRO A 95 13.57 -0.63 7.18
N LEU A 96 14.27 -0.25 8.26
CA LEU A 96 15.69 -0.53 8.48
C LEU A 96 15.95 -2.05 8.54
N GLY A 97 14.89 -2.86 8.54
CA GLY A 97 14.95 -4.31 8.36
C GLY A 97 15.18 -4.77 6.91
N ALA A 98 14.69 -4.07 5.88
CA ALA A 98 14.69 -4.63 4.51
C ALA A 98 16.10 -4.75 3.87
N ILE A 99 17.05 -3.91 4.28
CA ILE A 99 18.43 -3.94 3.74
C ILE A 99 19.26 -5.04 4.42
N LEU A 100 19.01 -5.33 5.70
CA LEU A 100 19.77 -6.35 6.44
C LEU A 100 19.37 -7.78 6.04
N PHE A 101 18.08 -8.02 5.79
CA PHE A 101 17.61 -9.33 5.31
C PHE A 101 18.14 -9.65 3.92
N GLY A 102 18.23 -8.65 3.03
CA GLY A 102 18.78 -8.81 1.69
C GLY A 102 20.26 -9.21 1.69
N THR A 103 21.08 -8.58 2.52
CA THR A 103 22.53 -8.88 2.60
C THR A 103 22.81 -10.23 3.23
N LEU A 104 22.10 -10.60 4.29
CA LEU A 104 22.30 -11.90 4.94
C LEU A 104 21.87 -13.05 4.02
N ALA A 105 20.72 -12.92 3.35
CA ALA A 105 20.24 -13.91 2.40
C ALA A 105 21.20 -14.06 1.21
N LEU A 106 21.69 -12.95 0.65
CA LEU A 106 22.67 -12.98 -0.44
C LEU A 106 23.98 -13.67 -0.04
N VAL A 107 24.49 -13.39 1.17
CA VAL A 107 25.71 -14.03 1.67
C VAL A 107 25.49 -15.54 1.88
N LEU A 108 24.37 -15.94 2.47
CA LEU A 108 24.04 -17.37 2.65
C LEU A 108 23.91 -18.11 1.31
N ILE A 109 23.21 -17.51 0.34
CA ILE A 109 23.06 -18.08 -1.01
C ILE A 109 24.43 -18.23 -1.69
N ALA A 110 25.29 -17.20 -1.61
CA ALA A 110 26.63 -17.24 -2.20
C ALA A 110 27.50 -18.34 -1.57
N VAL A 111 27.45 -18.51 -0.24
CA VAL A 111 28.17 -19.58 0.47
C VAL A 111 27.67 -20.96 0.05
N LEU A 112 26.35 -21.16 -0.06
CA LEU A 112 25.78 -22.44 -0.52
C LEU A 112 26.20 -22.76 -1.96
N ILE A 113 26.18 -21.77 -2.86
CA ILE A 113 26.62 -21.96 -4.24
C ILE A 113 28.11 -22.30 -4.27
N PHE A 114 28.96 -21.59 -3.51
CA PHE A 114 30.39 -21.89 -3.46
C PHE A 114 30.67 -23.30 -2.92
N VAL A 115 29.99 -23.72 -1.85
CA VAL A 115 30.11 -25.08 -1.31
C VAL A 115 29.63 -26.10 -2.34
N TYR A 116 28.50 -25.86 -3.00
CA TYR A 116 27.98 -26.74 -4.05
C TYR A 116 28.95 -26.86 -5.22
N PHE A 117 29.49 -25.74 -5.72
CA PHE A 117 30.35 -25.72 -6.90
C PHE A 117 31.81 -26.09 -6.63
N ILE A 118 32.27 -26.05 -5.39
CA ILE A 118 33.65 -26.39 -5.04
C ILE A 118 33.71 -27.76 -4.37
N VAL A 119 32.81 -28.08 -3.43
CA VAL A 119 32.90 -29.32 -2.63
C VAL A 119 32.26 -30.51 -3.35
N ILE A 120 31.15 -30.30 -4.06
CA ILE A 120 30.46 -31.40 -4.76
C ILE A 120 31.24 -31.92 -5.97
N PRO A 121 31.87 -31.10 -6.83
CA PRO A 121 32.70 -31.68 -7.90
C PRO A 121 33.91 -32.45 -7.37
N LEU A 122 34.43 -32.12 -6.18
CA LEU A 122 35.47 -32.95 -5.55
C LEU A 122 34.95 -34.32 -5.10
N SER A 123 33.70 -34.45 -4.65
CA SER A 123 33.09 -35.76 -4.35
C SER A 123 32.77 -36.58 -5.60
N TRP A 124 32.46 -35.92 -6.72
CA TRP A 124 32.14 -36.60 -7.98
C TRP A 124 33.42 -37.09 -8.68
N MET A 125 34.55 -36.43 -8.45
CA MET A 125 35.87 -36.86 -8.95
C MET A 125 36.46 -38.06 -8.19
N TRP A 126 35.97 -38.38 -6.99
CA TRP A 126 36.37 -39.59 -6.24
C TRP A 126 35.52 -40.83 -6.56
N CYS A 127 34.39 -40.67 -7.25
CA CYS A 127 33.53 -41.81 -7.63
C CYS A 127 33.78 -42.30 -9.08
N TYR A 128 34.41 -41.49 -9.94
CA TYR A 128 34.72 -41.85 -11.33
C TYR A 128 36.08 -42.55 -11.52
N GLY A 129 36.84 -42.73 -10.43
CA GLY A 129 38.17 -43.36 -10.42
C GLY A 129 38.25 -44.68 -9.65
N GLY A 130 37.12 -45.37 -9.43
CA GLY A 130 37.09 -46.71 -8.84
C GLY A 130 36.87 -47.78 -9.90
N CYS A 131 37.95 -48.22 -10.55
CA CYS A 131 38.06 -49.56 -11.11
C CYS A 131 38.73 -50.47 -10.08
#